data_AF-A0A955V938-F1
#
_entry.id   AF-A0A955V938-F1
#
_cell.length_a   1.000
_cell.length_b   1.000
_cell.length_c   1.000
_cell.angle_alpha   90.00
_cell.angle_beta   90.00
_cell.angle_gamma   90.00
#
_symmetry.space_group_name_H-M   'P 1'
#
loop_
_entity.id
_entity.type
_entity.pdbx_description
1 polymer ?
#
loop_
_entity_poly.entity_id
_entity_poly.type
_entity_poly.pdbx_seq_one_letter_code
_entity_poly.pdbx_strand_id
1 'polypeptide(L)'
;MTTRRHRGGAAGLVALALALALGACGDGSAVEGPTADTGDTAIAADVSGEDTAGDDVVEDTASPDDALDGSGDDTGDGEDAADAVISRCPPDQCDLDGACVDNLATNPENPCEVCLVVASAVAWTPNDGASCGDTTTCEEPRCLDGECLLLPRACDDGDPCTADTCLEESGCVHAPRADTSPCEDGDPCTVGDTCSGGVCQGGGPRACDDGNPCTADRCVVGVGCVGEPAPGPCDDGDACTLGDYCDAGVCRGRPKFCGDFDACTADYCEAGVCGHRDLSALCDDG
;
A
#
# COMPACT_ATOMS: atom_id res chain seq x y z
N MET A 1 18.43 13.38 78.98
CA MET A 1 18.94 14.73 79.34
C MET A 1 20.31 14.95 78.70
N THR A 2 20.38 15.57 77.53
CA THR A 2 21.34 16.64 77.20
C THR A 2 21.08 17.12 75.77
N THR A 3 20.76 18.39 75.69
CA THR A 3 20.53 19.21 74.50
C THR A 3 21.86 19.64 73.88
N ARG A 4 21.96 19.65 72.54
CA ARG A 4 22.82 20.62 71.83
C ARG A 4 22.13 21.10 70.55
N ARG A 5 22.05 22.42 70.44
CA ARG A 5 21.55 23.23 69.32
C ARG A 5 22.70 23.65 68.38
N HIS A 6 22.28 24.16 67.20
CA HIS A 6 22.96 25.12 66.30
C HIS A 6 24.01 24.54 65.35
N ARG A 7 24.13 24.89 64.05
CA ARG A 7 23.67 25.96 63.11
C ARG A 7 23.62 25.31 61.70
N GLY A 8 22.77 25.65 60.73
CA GLY A 8 22.71 26.92 60.00
C GLY A 8 23.85 27.04 58.96
N GLY A 9 23.57 26.80 57.67
CA GLY A 9 24.51 26.98 56.55
C GLY A 9 23.82 26.85 55.20
N ALA A 10 23.86 27.92 54.41
CA ALA A 10 23.05 28.17 53.22
C ALA A 10 23.79 27.90 51.90
N ALA A 11 22.97 27.79 50.84
CA ALA A 11 23.22 28.23 49.46
C ALA A 11 24.34 27.60 48.61
N GLY A 12 23.93 27.08 47.45
CA GLY A 12 24.83 26.68 46.36
C GLY A 12 24.04 26.27 45.11
N LEU A 13 23.23 27.18 44.57
CA LEU A 13 22.70 27.07 43.21
C LEU A 13 23.84 27.31 42.23
N VAL A 14 24.16 26.32 41.40
CA VAL A 14 25.01 26.51 40.21
C VAL A 14 24.10 26.44 38.99
N ALA A 15 23.74 27.62 38.48
CA ALA A 15 23.16 27.79 37.17
C ALA A 15 24.31 27.80 36.14
N LEU A 16 24.29 26.87 35.19
CA LEU A 16 25.14 26.91 34.01
C LEU A 16 24.26 27.24 32.81
N ALA A 17 24.35 28.48 32.35
CA ALA A 17 23.81 28.92 31.08
C ALA A 17 24.84 28.61 29.98
N LEU A 18 24.40 27.98 28.89
CA LEU A 18 25.13 28.03 27.62
C LEU A 18 24.15 28.33 26.49
N ALA A 19 24.48 29.36 25.74
CA ALA A 19 23.64 30.03 24.78
C ALA A 19 23.82 29.48 23.35
N LEU A 20 22.70 29.41 22.63
CA LEU A 20 22.47 29.83 21.24
C LEU A 20 23.41 29.33 20.12
N ALA A 21 22.83 28.55 19.21
CA ALA A 21 23.02 28.74 17.76
C ALA A 21 21.72 28.40 17.01
N LEU A 22 20.99 29.44 16.59
CA LEU A 22 19.96 29.35 15.55
C LEU A 22 20.67 29.37 14.20
N GLY A 23 20.63 28.24 13.49
CA GLY A 23 20.99 28.13 12.08
C GLY A 23 19.73 27.94 11.24
N ALA A 24 19.31 28.98 10.54
CA ALA A 24 18.32 28.91 9.49
C ALA A 24 19.02 28.64 8.15
N CYS A 25 18.52 27.67 7.39
CA CYS A 25 18.53 27.69 5.93
C CYS A 25 17.29 26.94 5.43
N GLY A 26 16.43 27.67 4.71
CA GLY A 26 15.49 27.05 3.79
C GLY A 26 16.22 26.67 2.50
N ASP A 27 15.71 25.69 1.78
CA ASP A 27 15.00 25.91 0.52
C ASP A 27 14.48 24.56 0.01
N GLY A 28 13.23 24.56 -0.44
CA GLY A 28 12.55 23.38 -0.93
C GLY A 28 13.12 22.90 -2.27
N SER A 29 13.00 21.60 -2.50
CA SER A 29 12.85 21.03 -3.83
C SER A 29 12.15 19.68 -3.70
N ALA A 30 10.93 19.64 -4.21
CA ALA A 30 10.15 18.43 -4.42
C ALA A 30 10.76 17.63 -5.57
N VAL A 31 10.88 16.32 -5.41
CA VAL A 31 11.01 15.35 -6.52
C VAL A 31 10.38 14.02 -6.11
N GLU A 32 9.25 13.75 -6.76
CA GLU A 32 8.78 12.46 -7.30
C GLU A 32 8.43 11.29 -6.38
N GLY A 33 7.14 10.94 -6.37
CA GLY A 33 6.67 9.58 -6.15
C GLY A 33 5.73 9.18 -7.28
N PRO A 34 6.01 8.11 -8.05
CA PRO A 34 4.99 7.42 -8.82
C PRO A 34 4.29 6.39 -7.93
N THR A 35 2.96 6.45 -7.92
CA THR A 35 2.08 5.46 -7.32
C THR A 35 2.23 4.12 -8.05
N ALA A 36 2.56 3.06 -7.31
CA ALA A 36 2.60 1.70 -7.84
C ALA A 36 1.17 1.20 -8.08
N ASP A 37 0.91 0.93 -9.35
CA ASP A 37 -0.22 0.20 -9.91
C ASP A 37 -0.16 -1.28 -9.47
N THR A 38 -1.29 -1.82 -9.02
CA THR A 38 -1.44 -3.22 -8.62
C THR A 38 -1.47 -4.09 -9.86
N GLY A 39 -0.49 -4.99 -9.99
CA GLY A 39 -0.42 -5.98 -11.05
C GLY A 39 -1.56 -6.98 -11.00
N ASP A 40 -2.24 -7.14 -12.13
CA ASP A 40 -3.13 -8.27 -12.40
C ASP A 40 -2.40 -9.29 -13.28
N THR A 41 -2.49 -10.54 -12.87
CA THR A 41 -1.75 -11.70 -13.36
C THR A 41 -2.15 -12.12 -14.77
N ALA A 42 -1.19 -12.12 -15.70
CA ALA A 42 -1.35 -12.71 -17.03
C ALA A 42 -1.06 -14.22 -17.01
N ILE A 43 -2.07 -15.01 -17.38
CA ILE A 43 -1.97 -16.42 -17.74
C ILE A 43 -1.67 -16.53 -19.24
N ALA A 44 -0.53 -17.11 -19.58
CA ALA A 44 -0.10 -17.39 -20.93
C ALA A 44 -0.87 -18.56 -21.55
N ALA A 45 -1.35 -18.38 -22.78
CA ALA A 45 -1.65 -19.47 -23.70
C ALA A 45 -1.12 -19.10 -25.09
N ASP A 46 -0.09 -19.86 -25.47
CA ASP A 46 0.48 -20.09 -26.81
C ASP A 46 -0.59 -20.38 -27.87
N VAL A 47 -0.57 -19.65 -29.00
CA VAL A 47 -0.60 -20.23 -30.36
C VAL A 47 0.23 -19.34 -31.30
N SER A 48 1.32 -19.90 -31.82
CA SER A 48 2.07 -19.40 -32.98
C SER A 48 1.61 -20.10 -34.26
N GLY A 49 1.61 -19.40 -35.40
CA GLY A 49 1.47 -19.98 -36.74
C GLY A 49 0.92 -18.96 -37.75
N GLU A 50 1.79 -18.18 -38.40
CA GLU A 50 2.17 -18.34 -39.82
C GLU A 50 1.23 -17.62 -40.80
N ASP A 51 1.70 -16.56 -41.47
CA ASP A 51 1.95 -16.63 -42.92
C ASP A 51 2.48 -15.30 -43.49
N THR A 52 3.48 -15.44 -44.35
CA THR A 52 4.14 -14.37 -45.11
C THR A 52 3.66 -14.39 -46.57
N ALA A 53 3.27 -13.23 -47.10
CA ALA A 53 3.40 -12.80 -48.50
C ALA A 53 2.95 -11.33 -48.55
N GLY A 54 3.61 -10.36 -49.18
CA GLY A 54 4.47 -10.42 -50.35
C GLY A 54 3.69 -9.92 -51.56
N ASP A 55 4.09 -8.75 -52.07
CA ASP A 55 3.73 -8.12 -53.36
C ASP A 55 2.28 -7.60 -53.57
N ASP A 56 2.14 -6.29 -53.75
CA ASP A 56 1.94 -5.74 -55.11
C ASP A 56 2.00 -4.20 -55.11
N VAL A 57 2.77 -3.65 -56.05
CA VAL A 57 2.89 -2.23 -56.36
C VAL A 57 1.87 -1.89 -57.45
N VAL A 58 1.05 -0.87 -57.22
CA VAL A 58 0.47 -0.06 -58.30
C VAL A 58 0.32 1.38 -57.82
N GLU A 59 1.10 2.28 -58.43
CA GLU A 59 0.81 3.71 -58.47
C GLU A 59 -0.36 3.95 -59.44
N ASP A 60 -1.33 4.77 -59.04
CA ASP A 60 -1.97 5.69 -59.99
C ASP A 60 -2.42 6.97 -59.30
N THR A 61 -2.14 8.06 -60.00
CA THR A 61 -2.34 9.46 -59.66
C THR A 61 -3.67 9.95 -60.20
N ALA A 62 -4.52 10.59 -59.39
CA ALA A 62 -5.45 11.64 -59.88
C ALA A 62 -6.10 12.46 -58.75
N SER A 63 -5.86 13.77 -58.85
CA SER A 63 -6.57 14.98 -58.40
C SER A 63 -7.79 14.98 -57.47
N PRO A 64 -7.93 16.04 -56.64
CA PRO A 64 -9.16 16.42 -55.96
C PRO A 64 -10.00 17.34 -56.85
N ASP A 65 -11.32 17.13 -56.92
CA ASP A 65 -12.35 18.14 -57.21
C ASP A 65 -13.72 17.46 -57.18
N ASP A 66 -14.51 17.67 -56.12
CA ASP A 66 -15.96 17.78 -56.23
C ASP A 66 -16.51 18.46 -54.97
N ALA A 67 -16.68 19.78 -55.10
CA ALA A 67 -17.55 20.58 -54.27
C ALA A 67 -18.94 20.60 -54.92
N LEU A 68 -19.95 20.14 -54.20
CA LEU A 68 -21.37 20.53 -54.36
C LEU A 68 -21.92 20.61 -52.92
N ASP A 69 -22.07 21.82 -52.37
CA ASP A 69 -23.23 22.71 -52.51
C ASP A 69 -24.52 22.09 -51.96
N GLY A 70 -25.12 22.79 -51.00
CA GLY A 70 -26.34 22.35 -50.31
C GLY A 70 -26.61 23.06 -48.99
N SER A 71 -26.52 24.38 -48.95
CA SER A 71 -27.19 25.18 -47.92
C SER A 71 -28.70 25.08 -48.12
N GLY A 72 -29.36 24.30 -47.27
CA GLY A 72 -30.82 24.25 -47.17
C GLY A 72 -31.28 24.95 -45.90
N ASP A 73 -31.67 26.22 -46.04
CA ASP A 73 -32.53 26.93 -45.09
C ASP A 73 -33.94 26.34 -45.20
N ASP A 74 -34.33 25.46 -44.28
CA ASP A 74 -35.73 25.07 -44.07
C ASP A 74 -36.32 25.90 -42.93
N THR A 75 -36.97 27.00 -43.30
CA THR A 75 -38.01 27.63 -42.48
C THR A 75 -39.34 26.97 -42.83
N GLY A 76 -39.78 26.05 -41.97
CA GLY A 76 -41.06 25.37 -42.07
C GLY A 76 -41.67 25.17 -40.69
N ASP A 77 -42.77 25.87 -40.45
CA ASP A 77 -43.64 25.76 -39.28
C ASP A 77 -44.16 24.34 -39.04
N GLY A 78 -44.28 23.97 -37.76
CA GLY A 78 -45.41 23.17 -37.29
C GLY A 78 -45.14 21.71 -36.94
N GLU A 79 -44.93 21.51 -35.64
CA GLU A 79 -45.52 20.42 -34.82
C GLU A 79 -45.19 18.97 -35.23
N ASP A 80 -44.11 18.42 -34.66
CA ASP A 80 -44.10 17.11 -33.99
C ASP A 80 -42.67 16.75 -33.54
N ALA A 81 -42.18 17.45 -32.51
CA ALA A 81 -41.07 16.97 -31.69
C ALA A 81 -41.63 16.14 -30.52
N ALA A 82 -42.15 14.95 -30.83
CA ALA A 82 -42.09 13.83 -29.89
C ALA A 82 -40.75 13.14 -30.19
N ASP A 83 -39.80 12.91 -29.28
CA ASP A 83 -39.86 12.76 -27.84
C ASP A 83 -38.40 12.85 -27.36
N ALA A 84 -37.89 14.08 -27.23
CA ALA A 84 -36.63 14.34 -26.55
C ALA A 84 -36.98 15.17 -25.32
N VAL A 85 -37.14 14.49 -24.18
CA VAL A 85 -37.21 15.14 -22.87
C VAL A 85 -35.83 15.76 -22.60
N ILE A 86 -35.57 16.92 -23.20
CA ILE A 86 -34.48 17.78 -22.76
C ILE A 86 -34.90 18.21 -21.36
N SER A 87 -34.19 17.68 -20.36
CA SER A 87 -34.32 18.08 -18.96
C SER A 87 -34.48 19.60 -18.91
N ARG A 88 -35.57 20.07 -18.28
CA ARG A 88 -35.86 21.51 -18.21
C ARG A 88 -34.98 22.23 -17.20
N CYS A 89 -34.15 21.48 -16.50
CA CYS A 89 -33.31 21.95 -15.43
C CYS A 89 -31.88 22.22 -15.94
N PRO A 90 -31.19 23.21 -15.34
CA PRO A 90 -29.76 23.39 -15.51
C PRO A 90 -28.97 22.08 -15.31
N PRO A 91 -27.79 21.92 -15.96
CA PRO A 91 -27.02 20.68 -15.89
C PRO A 91 -26.50 20.34 -14.48
N ASP A 92 -26.55 21.29 -13.54
CA ASP A 92 -26.20 21.16 -12.13
C ASP A 92 -27.41 20.85 -11.23
N GLN A 93 -28.57 20.53 -11.81
CA GLN A 93 -29.81 20.21 -11.10
C GLN A 93 -30.45 18.92 -11.63
N CYS A 94 -31.09 18.15 -10.74
CA CYS A 94 -31.93 17.01 -11.15
C CYS A 94 -33.32 17.51 -11.57
N ASP A 95 -33.91 16.86 -12.58
CA ASP A 95 -35.31 17.01 -12.97
C ASP A 95 -36.13 15.89 -12.31
N LEU A 96 -36.75 16.20 -11.18
CA LEU A 96 -37.51 15.25 -10.36
C LEU A 96 -38.99 15.64 -10.42
N ASP A 97 -39.78 14.85 -11.14
CA ASP A 97 -41.21 15.10 -11.38
C ASP A 97 -41.51 16.50 -11.93
N GLY A 98 -40.61 17.05 -12.77
CA GLY A 98 -40.75 18.38 -13.37
C GLY A 98 -40.32 19.53 -12.45
N ALA A 99 -39.74 19.24 -11.29
CA ALA A 99 -39.11 20.22 -10.41
C ALA A 99 -37.58 20.15 -10.54
N CYS A 100 -36.95 21.32 -10.60
CA CYS A 100 -35.50 21.40 -10.59
C CYS A 100 -34.97 21.42 -9.16
N VAL A 101 -34.20 20.39 -8.81
CA VAL A 101 -33.64 20.17 -7.49
C VAL A 101 -32.13 20.32 -7.55
N ASP A 102 -31.57 21.14 -6.65
CA ASP A 102 -30.12 21.37 -6.60
C ASP A 102 -29.35 20.07 -6.37
N ASN A 103 -28.21 19.91 -7.05
CA ASN A 103 -27.31 18.78 -6.79
C ASN A 103 -26.92 18.73 -5.30
N LEU A 104 -26.92 17.52 -4.74
CA LEU A 104 -26.75 17.17 -3.33
C LEU A 104 -27.90 17.57 -2.40
N ALA A 105 -29.02 18.09 -2.91
CA ALA A 105 -30.21 18.28 -2.09
C ALA A 105 -30.80 16.91 -1.70
N THR A 106 -31.14 16.73 -0.43
CA THR A 106 -31.78 15.52 0.10
C THR A 106 -33.27 15.53 -0.21
N ASN A 107 -33.85 14.35 -0.44
CA ASN A 107 -35.30 14.23 -0.63
C ASN A 107 -36.02 14.57 0.69
N PRO A 108 -36.92 15.58 0.70
CA PRO A 108 -37.69 15.92 1.90
C PRO A 108 -38.60 14.80 2.41
N GLU A 109 -39.01 13.87 1.55
CA GLU A 109 -39.86 12.72 1.90
C GLU A 109 -39.06 11.51 2.36
N ASN A 110 -37.80 11.38 1.90
CA ASN A 110 -36.89 10.31 2.28
C ASN A 110 -35.44 10.84 2.39
N PRO A 111 -34.91 11.12 3.60
CA PRO A 111 -33.55 11.66 3.74
C PRO A 111 -32.45 10.69 3.24
N CYS A 112 -32.79 9.43 2.96
CA CYS A 112 -31.89 8.44 2.34
C CYS A 112 -31.85 8.48 0.83
N GLU A 113 -32.46 9.50 0.25
CA GLU A 113 -32.37 9.82 -1.15
C GLU A 113 -31.77 11.22 -1.33
N VAL A 114 -30.96 11.37 -2.36
CA VAL A 114 -30.29 12.62 -2.72
C VAL A 114 -30.38 12.85 -4.21
N CYS A 115 -30.45 14.11 -4.63
CA CYS A 115 -30.23 14.48 -6.02
C CYS A 115 -28.72 14.41 -6.28
N LEU A 116 -28.28 13.43 -7.05
CA LEU A 116 -26.89 13.32 -7.47
C LEU A 116 -26.85 13.26 -9.00
N VAL A 117 -26.62 14.42 -9.62
CA VAL A 117 -26.70 14.58 -11.09
C VAL A 117 -25.76 13.64 -11.86
N VAL A 118 -24.66 13.22 -11.22
CA VAL A 118 -23.68 12.29 -11.81
C VAL A 118 -24.12 10.82 -11.75
N ALA A 119 -25.05 10.47 -10.85
CA ALA A 119 -25.61 9.13 -10.75
C ALA A 119 -26.95 9.04 -11.49
N SER A 120 -27.82 10.03 -11.32
CA SER A 120 -29.05 10.19 -12.08
C SER A 120 -29.50 11.64 -12.09
N ALA A 121 -29.80 12.19 -13.27
CA ALA A 121 -30.36 13.52 -13.43
C ALA A 121 -31.90 13.55 -13.40
N VAL A 122 -32.56 12.39 -13.34
CA VAL A 122 -34.03 12.27 -13.49
C VAL A 122 -34.69 11.40 -12.42
N ALA A 123 -33.92 10.95 -11.43
CA ALA A 123 -34.42 10.16 -10.31
C ALA A 123 -33.61 10.44 -9.05
N TRP A 124 -34.25 10.26 -7.91
CA TRP A 124 -33.57 10.21 -6.63
C TRP A 124 -32.54 9.08 -6.61
N THR A 125 -31.42 9.33 -5.95
CA THR A 125 -30.32 8.36 -5.83
C THR A 125 -30.10 7.98 -4.37
N PRO A 126 -29.72 6.72 -4.05
CA PRO A 126 -29.40 6.32 -2.69
C PRO A 126 -28.31 7.22 -2.08
N ASN A 127 -28.57 7.71 -0.87
CA ASN A 127 -27.69 8.59 -0.11
C ASN A 127 -26.95 7.81 0.98
N ASP A 128 -26.25 6.75 0.59
CA ASP A 128 -25.67 5.78 1.53
C ASP A 128 -24.69 6.44 2.51
N GLY A 129 -24.78 6.04 3.78
CA GLY A 129 -23.97 6.57 4.87
C GLY A 129 -24.46 7.89 5.48
N ALA A 130 -25.42 8.59 4.84
CA ALA A 130 -26.01 9.79 5.42
C ALA A 130 -26.84 9.47 6.68
N SER A 131 -26.95 10.44 7.59
CA SER A 131 -27.83 10.35 8.75
C SER A 131 -29.28 10.60 8.34
N CYS A 132 -30.20 9.73 8.75
CA CYS A 132 -31.62 9.81 8.36
C CYS A 132 -32.61 9.95 9.51
N GLY A 133 -32.12 10.05 10.74
CA GLY A 133 -32.95 10.23 11.93
C GLY A 133 -32.16 10.76 13.11
N ASP A 134 -32.84 10.88 14.25
CA ASP A 134 -32.21 11.30 15.49
C ASP A 134 -31.29 10.18 16.02
N THR A 135 -30.07 10.55 16.37
CA THR A 135 -29.13 9.63 17.01
C THR A 135 -29.58 9.36 18.44
N THR A 136 -29.71 8.08 18.81
CA THR A 136 -29.87 7.68 20.21
C THR A 136 -28.50 7.45 20.83
N THR A 137 -28.46 7.08 22.12
CA THR A 137 -27.22 6.85 22.84
C THR A 137 -26.36 5.76 22.16
N CYS A 138 -27.00 4.69 21.68
CA CYS A 138 -26.35 3.50 21.15
C CYS A 138 -26.77 3.08 19.74
N GLU A 139 -27.56 3.91 19.08
CA GLU A 139 -27.97 3.65 17.70
C GLU A 139 -27.79 4.92 16.87
N GLU A 140 -27.22 4.73 15.69
CA GLU A 140 -27.02 5.79 14.71
C GLU A 140 -27.78 5.41 13.43
N PRO A 141 -28.90 6.09 13.12
CA PRO A 141 -29.66 5.81 11.92
C PRO A 141 -28.88 6.27 10.69
N ARG A 142 -28.54 5.33 9.79
CA ARG A 142 -27.81 5.59 8.55
C ARG A 142 -28.54 5.02 7.34
N CYS A 143 -28.35 5.68 6.22
CA CYS A 143 -28.90 5.27 4.95
C CYS A 143 -28.11 4.12 4.32
N LEU A 144 -28.83 3.13 3.81
CA LEU A 144 -28.30 2.08 2.95
C LEU A 144 -29.36 1.68 1.93
N ASP A 145 -29.03 1.73 0.64
CA ASP A 145 -29.90 1.39 -0.48
C ASP A 145 -31.24 2.15 -0.47
N GLY A 146 -31.22 3.42 -0.02
CA GLY A 146 -32.41 4.27 0.06
C GLY A 146 -33.29 4.03 1.29
N GLU A 147 -32.91 3.12 2.19
CA GLU A 147 -33.62 2.84 3.43
C GLU A 147 -32.85 3.40 4.64
N CYS A 148 -33.60 3.93 5.62
CA CYS A 148 -33.04 4.37 6.90
C CYS A 148 -32.93 3.19 7.85
N LEU A 149 -31.70 2.71 8.07
CA LEU A 149 -31.43 1.58 8.95
C LEU A 149 -30.89 2.06 10.29
N LEU A 150 -31.41 1.47 11.37
CA LEU A 150 -30.92 1.70 12.72
C LEU A 150 -29.68 0.82 12.95
N LEU A 151 -28.51 1.42 12.87
CA LEU A 151 -27.25 0.70 13.06
C LEU A 151 -26.77 0.88 14.50
N PRO A 152 -26.21 -0.18 15.13
CA PRO A 152 -25.51 -0.03 16.40
C PRO A 152 -24.42 1.03 16.27
N ARG A 153 -24.34 1.93 17.25
CA ARG A 153 -23.28 2.92 17.34
C ARG A 153 -21.93 2.21 17.45
N ALA A 154 -20.97 2.62 16.62
CA ALA A 154 -19.61 2.14 16.74
C ALA A 154 -18.99 2.68 18.03
N CYS A 155 -18.69 1.78 18.97
CA CYS A 155 -18.01 2.08 20.23
C CYS A 155 -16.59 1.54 20.27
N ASP A 156 -16.02 1.12 19.15
CA ASP A 156 -14.63 0.67 19.08
C ASP A 156 -13.69 1.85 19.37
N ASP A 157 -12.90 1.75 20.44
CA ASP A 157 -11.87 2.75 20.79
C ASP A 157 -10.50 2.44 20.17
N GLY A 158 -10.39 1.31 19.46
CA GLY A 158 -9.17 0.82 18.84
C GLY A 158 -8.19 0.17 19.83
N ASP A 159 -8.53 0.04 21.12
CA ASP A 159 -7.67 -0.65 22.08
C ASP A 159 -8.01 -2.16 22.10
N PRO A 160 -7.10 -3.05 21.66
CA PRO A 160 -7.36 -4.49 21.68
C PRO A 160 -7.56 -5.05 23.10
N CYS A 161 -7.17 -4.29 24.13
CA CYS A 161 -7.29 -4.66 25.54
C CYS A 161 -8.55 -4.13 26.23
N THR A 162 -9.46 -3.50 25.48
CA THR A 162 -10.80 -3.17 25.96
C THR A 162 -11.84 -4.03 25.24
N ALA A 163 -12.97 -4.22 25.92
CA ALA A 163 -14.17 -4.78 25.35
C ALA A 163 -15.20 -3.65 25.26
N ASP A 164 -15.53 -3.30 24.02
CA ASP A 164 -16.44 -2.20 23.74
C ASP A 164 -17.88 -2.66 23.83
N THR A 165 -18.68 -1.89 24.55
CA THR A 165 -20.11 -2.10 24.63
C THR A 165 -20.81 -0.76 24.72
N CYS A 166 -21.83 -0.56 23.90
CA CYS A 166 -22.72 0.56 24.08
C CYS A 166 -23.82 0.20 25.08
N LEU A 167 -23.94 0.99 26.14
CA LEU A 167 -25.01 0.87 27.13
C LEU A 167 -25.93 2.09 27.04
N GLU A 168 -27.24 1.88 26.96
CA GLU A 168 -28.22 2.97 26.83
C GLU A 168 -28.12 4.07 27.91
N GLU A 169 -27.70 3.69 29.12
CA GLU A 169 -27.60 4.61 30.26
C GLU A 169 -26.29 5.41 30.29
N SER A 170 -25.20 4.86 29.72
CA SER A 170 -23.86 5.43 29.87
C SER A 170 -23.11 5.67 28.56
N GLY A 171 -23.71 5.33 27.41
CA GLY A 171 -23.05 5.38 26.11
C GLY A 171 -22.00 4.29 25.95
N CYS A 172 -20.98 4.59 25.15
CA CYS A 172 -19.85 3.68 24.95
C CYS A 172 -19.08 3.46 26.25
N VAL A 173 -18.87 2.19 26.57
CA VAL A 173 -18.08 1.72 27.70
C VAL A 173 -17.01 0.78 27.17
N HIS A 174 -15.76 0.99 27.60
CA HIS A 174 -14.59 0.24 27.20
C HIS A 174 -14.04 -0.49 28.43
N ALA A 175 -14.53 -1.70 28.67
CA ALA A 175 -14.16 -2.46 29.86
C ALA A 175 -12.80 -3.15 29.65
N PRO A 176 -11.83 -3.05 30.57
CA PRO A 176 -10.55 -3.71 30.40
C PRO A 176 -10.74 -5.23 30.33
N ARG A 177 -10.11 -5.85 29.34
CA ARG A 177 -10.01 -7.31 29.24
C ARG A 177 -9.16 -7.86 30.38
N ALA A 178 -9.27 -9.16 30.61
CA ALA A 178 -8.48 -9.83 31.62
C ALA A 178 -6.98 -9.64 31.37
N ASP A 179 -6.20 -9.42 32.43
CA ASP A 179 -4.75 -9.42 32.33
C ASP A 179 -4.27 -10.72 31.68
N THR A 180 -3.18 -10.64 30.92
CA THR A 180 -2.61 -11.74 30.11
C THR A 180 -3.43 -12.18 28.89
N SER A 181 -4.57 -11.53 28.59
CA SER A 181 -5.27 -11.74 27.31
C SER A 181 -4.34 -11.36 26.15
N PRO A 182 -4.29 -12.13 25.05
CA PRO A 182 -3.46 -11.79 23.91
C PRO A 182 -3.95 -10.50 23.25
N CYS A 183 -3.01 -9.68 22.80
CA CYS A 183 -3.24 -8.46 22.03
C CYS A 183 -2.05 -8.25 21.08
N GLU A 184 -2.05 -7.15 20.32
CA GLU A 184 -0.90 -6.71 19.53
C GLU A 184 -0.61 -5.26 19.92
N ASP A 185 0.60 -4.96 20.34
CA ASP A 185 0.99 -3.61 20.83
C ASP A 185 1.39 -2.66 19.69
N GLY A 186 1.42 -3.18 18.46
CA GLY A 186 1.79 -2.46 17.25
C GLY A 186 3.29 -2.35 17.00
N ASP A 187 4.16 -2.86 17.89
CA ASP A 187 5.59 -2.96 17.63
C ASP A 187 5.90 -4.27 16.88
N PRO A 188 6.39 -4.22 15.63
CA PRO A 188 6.77 -5.44 14.91
C PRO A 188 7.94 -6.20 15.56
N CYS A 189 8.58 -5.64 16.59
CA CYS A 189 9.70 -6.24 17.31
C CYS A 189 9.35 -6.94 18.62
N THR A 190 8.07 -7.01 18.98
CA THR A 190 7.55 -7.73 20.14
C THR A 190 6.73 -8.92 19.70
N VAL A 191 6.71 -9.97 20.51
CA VAL A 191 5.90 -11.17 20.32
C VAL A 191 5.25 -11.60 21.62
N GLY A 192 4.04 -12.12 21.51
CA GLY A 192 3.29 -12.59 22.67
C GLY A 192 2.86 -11.44 23.56
N ASP A 193 2.38 -10.37 22.94
CA ASP A 193 1.90 -9.19 23.65
C ASP A 193 0.65 -9.52 24.43
N THR A 194 0.49 -8.86 25.57
CA THR A 194 -0.61 -9.15 26.47
C THR A 194 -1.18 -7.92 27.13
N CYS A 195 -2.47 -7.99 27.41
CA CYS A 195 -3.17 -6.96 28.16
C CYS A 195 -2.70 -6.92 29.61
N SER A 196 -2.44 -5.72 30.11
CA SER A 196 -2.28 -5.48 31.54
C SER A 196 -2.86 -4.13 31.92
N GLY A 197 -3.86 -4.15 32.81
CA GLY A 197 -4.55 -2.94 33.24
C GLY A 197 -5.33 -2.22 32.12
N GLY A 198 -5.82 -2.97 31.14
CA GLY A 198 -6.56 -2.43 29.99
C GLY A 198 -5.71 -1.85 28.88
N VAL A 199 -4.38 -2.01 28.93
CA VAL A 199 -3.47 -1.55 27.87
C VAL A 199 -2.69 -2.74 27.33
N CYS A 200 -2.49 -2.80 26.01
CA CYS A 200 -1.64 -3.81 25.40
C CYS A 200 -0.17 -3.53 25.70
N GLN A 201 0.53 -4.50 26.28
CA GLN A 201 1.96 -4.42 26.56
C GLN A 201 2.72 -5.42 25.71
N GLY A 202 3.79 -4.93 25.08
CA GLY A 202 4.73 -5.73 24.33
C GLY A 202 5.28 -6.90 25.13
N GLY A 203 5.30 -8.07 24.50
CA GLY A 203 5.82 -9.29 25.08
C GLY A 203 7.34 -9.38 24.98
N GLY A 204 7.83 -10.55 24.57
CA GLY A 204 9.26 -10.80 24.40
C GLY A 204 9.81 -10.20 23.11
N PRO A 205 11.14 -10.02 22.99
CA PRO A 205 11.75 -9.58 21.74
C PRO A 205 11.54 -10.61 20.63
N ARG A 206 11.16 -10.15 19.44
CA ARG A 206 11.09 -10.98 18.23
C ARG A 206 12.49 -11.40 17.80
N ALA A 207 12.67 -12.71 17.61
CA ALA A 207 13.87 -13.24 16.96
C ALA A 207 13.79 -12.99 15.45
N CYS A 208 14.86 -12.48 14.86
CA CYS A 208 14.92 -12.06 13.45
C CYS A 208 15.89 -12.88 12.59
N ASP A 209 16.30 -14.07 13.05
CA ASP A 209 17.23 -14.94 12.34
C ASP A 209 16.66 -15.34 10.96
N ASP A 210 17.29 -14.85 9.89
CA ASP A 210 16.92 -15.16 8.50
C ASP A 210 17.64 -16.41 7.96
N GLY A 211 18.52 -17.02 8.77
CA GLY A 211 19.30 -18.20 8.44
C GLY A 211 20.48 -17.95 7.49
N ASN A 212 20.75 -16.70 7.12
CA ASN A 212 21.88 -16.35 6.26
C ASN A 212 23.12 -16.03 7.12
N PRO A 213 24.22 -16.80 7.03
CA PRO A 213 25.43 -16.53 7.80
C PRO A 213 26.13 -15.22 7.39
N CYS A 214 25.73 -14.62 6.28
CA CYS A 214 26.27 -13.37 5.74
C CYS A 214 25.45 -12.13 6.07
N THR A 215 24.43 -12.26 6.91
CA THR A 215 23.67 -11.15 7.48
C THR A 215 23.87 -11.08 8.99
N ALA A 216 23.74 -9.87 9.53
CA ALA A 216 23.59 -9.64 10.95
C ALA A 216 22.15 -9.19 11.18
N ASP A 217 21.36 -10.10 11.75
CA ASP A 217 19.93 -9.87 11.92
C ASP A 217 19.63 -9.08 13.18
N ARG A 218 18.71 -8.14 13.05
CA ARG A 218 18.14 -7.43 14.18
C ARG A 218 16.71 -7.02 13.91
N CYS A 219 15.97 -6.80 14.98
CA CYS A 219 14.70 -6.13 14.87
C CYS A 219 14.87 -4.61 15.02
N VAL A 220 14.29 -3.85 14.10
CA VAL A 220 14.25 -2.39 14.14
C VAL A 220 12.83 -1.94 14.45
N VAL A 221 12.65 -1.21 15.55
CA VAL A 221 11.35 -0.71 16.02
C VAL A 221 10.62 0.04 14.89
N GLY A 222 9.35 -0.32 14.65
CA GLY A 222 8.51 0.25 13.59
C GLY A 222 8.81 -0.24 12.17
N VAL A 223 9.88 -1.01 11.96
CA VAL A 223 10.24 -1.62 10.66
C VAL A 223 10.10 -3.14 10.69
N GLY A 224 10.46 -3.78 11.81
CA GLY A 224 10.49 -5.22 11.95
C GLY A 224 11.88 -5.82 11.72
N CYS A 225 11.93 -7.08 11.31
CA CYS A 225 13.17 -7.81 11.12
C CYS A 225 13.93 -7.32 9.89
N VAL A 226 15.22 -7.03 10.07
CA VAL A 226 16.14 -6.66 9.00
C VAL A 226 17.43 -7.46 9.13
N GLY A 227 17.93 -7.98 8.01
CA GLY A 227 19.25 -8.59 7.89
C GLY A 227 20.21 -7.63 7.16
N GLU A 228 21.23 -7.13 7.86
CA GLU A 228 22.24 -6.26 7.24
C GLU A 228 23.45 -7.08 6.77
N PRO A 229 23.98 -6.85 5.55
CA PRO A 229 25.19 -7.50 5.10
C PRO A 229 26.34 -7.41 6.10
N ALA A 230 26.85 -8.57 6.53
CA ALA A 230 27.93 -8.68 7.49
C ALA A 230 29.10 -9.48 6.89
N PRO A 231 30.36 -9.02 7.08
CA PRO A 231 31.52 -9.80 6.67
C PRO A 231 31.75 -10.98 7.62
N GLY A 232 32.24 -12.09 7.10
CA GLY A 232 32.52 -13.27 7.90
C GLY A 232 32.85 -14.49 7.04
N PRO A 233 33.33 -15.58 7.65
CA PRO A 233 33.36 -16.87 7.00
C PRO A 233 31.94 -17.39 6.81
N CYS A 234 31.73 -18.16 5.74
CA CYS A 234 30.48 -18.85 5.47
C CYS A 234 30.78 -20.17 4.74
N ASP A 235 29.74 -20.86 4.28
CA ASP A 235 29.82 -22.05 3.42
C ASP A 235 28.80 -21.84 2.30
N ASP A 236 29.24 -21.79 1.04
CA ASP A 236 28.34 -21.59 -0.10
C ASP A 236 27.71 -22.91 -0.59
N GLY A 237 28.05 -24.03 0.06
CA GLY A 237 27.58 -25.37 -0.25
C GLY A 237 28.20 -25.97 -1.50
N ASP A 238 29.06 -25.24 -2.21
CA ASP A 238 29.75 -25.73 -3.40
C ASP A 238 31.11 -26.34 -3.02
N ALA A 239 31.21 -27.67 -3.10
CA ALA A 239 32.47 -28.35 -2.85
C ALA A 239 33.60 -27.99 -3.85
N CYS A 240 33.27 -27.30 -4.96
CA CYS A 240 34.20 -26.78 -5.95
C CYS A 240 34.68 -25.35 -5.70
N THR A 241 34.31 -24.76 -4.57
CA THR A 241 34.88 -23.50 -4.09
C THR A 241 35.75 -23.73 -2.85
N LEU A 242 36.57 -22.72 -2.52
CA LEU A 242 37.48 -22.73 -1.39
C LEU A 242 37.49 -21.37 -0.70
N GLY A 243 37.53 -21.40 0.63
CA GLY A 243 37.75 -20.21 1.46
C GLY A 243 36.60 -19.22 1.38
N ASP A 244 35.38 -19.73 1.59
CA ASP A 244 34.16 -18.98 1.40
C ASP A 244 34.03 -17.84 2.40
N TYR A 245 33.51 -16.73 1.90
CA TYR A 245 33.40 -15.49 2.63
C TYR A 245 32.14 -14.74 2.22
N CYS A 246 31.65 -13.96 3.15
CA CYS A 246 30.50 -13.10 2.91
C CYS A 246 30.91 -11.86 2.11
N ASP A 247 30.22 -11.63 0.99
CA ASP A 247 30.33 -10.44 0.16
C ASP A 247 28.93 -9.88 -0.11
N ALA A 248 28.66 -8.69 0.42
CA ALA A 248 27.37 -7.99 0.28
C ALA A 248 26.13 -8.86 0.63
N GLY A 249 26.22 -9.66 1.70
CA GLY A 249 25.11 -10.51 2.17
C GLY A 249 24.99 -11.85 1.46
N VAL A 250 25.92 -12.17 0.55
CA VAL A 250 25.95 -13.44 -0.18
C VAL A 250 27.22 -14.19 0.17
N CYS A 251 27.08 -15.49 0.45
CA CYS A 251 28.24 -16.35 0.62
C CYS A 251 28.88 -16.65 -0.74
N ARG A 252 30.19 -16.40 -0.86
CA ARG A 252 30.95 -16.65 -2.08
C ARG A 252 32.26 -17.37 -1.77
N GLY A 253 32.56 -18.42 -2.51
CA GLY A 253 33.86 -19.06 -2.50
C GLY A 253 34.76 -18.70 -3.68
N ARG A 254 36.05 -19.03 -3.56
CA ARG A 254 37.00 -18.92 -4.68
C ARG A 254 36.98 -20.22 -5.48
N PRO A 255 36.84 -20.20 -6.82
CA PRO A 255 36.85 -21.43 -7.60
C PRO A 255 38.11 -22.26 -7.35
N LYS A 256 37.92 -23.56 -7.12
CA LYS A 256 39.00 -24.51 -6.96
C LYS A 256 39.81 -24.58 -8.26
N PHE A 257 41.13 -24.43 -8.15
CA PHE A 257 42.01 -24.57 -9.30
C PHE A 257 42.17 -26.06 -9.64
N CYS A 258 41.63 -26.46 -10.79
CA CYS A 258 41.69 -27.82 -11.31
C CYS A 258 42.57 -27.93 -12.58
N GLY A 259 43.48 -26.99 -12.83
CA GLY A 259 44.32 -27.04 -14.04
C GLY A 259 45.37 -28.14 -14.02
N ASP A 260 45.46 -28.93 -15.10
CA ASP A 260 46.55 -29.90 -15.33
C ASP A 260 47.71 -29.34 -16.18
N PHE A 261 47.55 -28.10 -16.69
CA PHE A 261 48.47 -27.45 -17.63
C PHE A 261 48.57 -28.12 -19.01
N ASP A 262 47.62 -28.98 -19.36
CA ASP A 262 47.43 -29.49 -20.71
C ASP A 262 46.47 -28.57 -21.48
N ALA A 263 46.95 -27.97 -22.57
CA ALA A 263 46.12 -27.10 -23.40
C ALA A 263 45.00 -27.86 -24.14
N CYS A 264 45.08 -29.19 -24.17
CA CYS A 264 44.19 -30.08 -24.90
C CYS A 264 43.19 -30.79 -24.00
N THR A 265 43.08 -30.40 -22.73
CA THR A 265 42.00 -30.81 -21.83
C THR A 265 41.17 -29.60 -21.43
N ALA A 266 39.89 -29.84 -21.13
CA ALA A 266 39.05 -28.86 -20.43
C ALA A 266 38.97 -29.25 -18.95
N ASP A 267 39.55 -28.41 -18.11
CA ASP A 267 39.50 -28.55 -16.65
C ASP A 267 38.10 -28.22 -16.12
N TYR A 268 37.62 -29.04 -15.21
CA TYR A 268 36.37 -28.79 -14.51
C TYR A 268 36.42 -29.32 -13.08
N CYS A 269 35.52 -28.81 -12.24
CA CYS A 269 35.26 -29.38 -10.94
C CYS A 269 33.82 -29.86 -10.87
N GLU A 270 33.62 -31.07 -10.36
CA GLU A 270 32.30 -31.67 -10.16
C GLU A 270 32.25 -32.33 -8.79
N ALA A 271 31.28 -31.93 -7.95
CA ALA A 271 31.12 -32.44 -6.58
C ALA A 271 32.43 -32.42 -5.75
N GLY A 272 33.23 -31.36 -5.92
CA GLY A 272 34.52 -31.16 -5.25
C GLY A 272 35.69 -31.97 -5.81
N VAL A 273 35.46 -32.76 -6.87
CA VAL A 273 36.48 -33.55 -7.56
C VAL A 273 36.91 -32.83 -8.83
N CYS A 274 38.23 -32.64 -9.00
CA CYS A 274 38.77 -32.11 -10.24
C CYS A 274 38.76 -33.18 -11.34
N GLY A 275 38.35 -32.81 -12.53
CA GLY A 275 38.38 -33.64 -13.73
C GLY A 275 38.92 -32.86 -14.93
N HIS A 276 39.39 -33.61 -15.93
CA HIS A 276 39.94 -33.08 -17.16
C HIS A 276 39.28 -33.84 -18.31
N ARG A 277 38.60 -33.11 -19.20
CA ARG A 277 37.93 -33.71 -20.36
C ARG A 277 38.82 -33.56 -21.58
N ASP A 278 39.16 -34.68 -22.20
CA ASP A 278 39.98 -34.68 -23.42
C ASP A 278 39.33 -33.89 -24.55
N LEU A 279 40.06 -32.91 -25.07
CA LEU A 279 39.73 -32.11 -26.25
C LEU A 279 40.78 -32.29 -27.36
N SER A 280 41.58 -33.36 -27.33
CA SER A 280 42.68 -33.60 -28.28
C SER A 280 42.25 -33.53 -29.76
N ALA A 281 40.98 -33.81 -30.08
CA ALA A 281 40.42 -33.67 -31.43
C ALA A 281 40.37 -32.21 -31.94
N LEU A 282 40.46 -31.22 -31.06
CA LEU A 282 40.46 -29.78 -31.36
C LEU A 282 41.86 -29.16 -31.25
N CYS A 283 42.84 -29.98 -30.89
CA CYS A 283 44.18 -29.59 -30.50
C CYS A 283 45.24 -30.14 -31.47
N ASP A 284 44.81 -30.61 -32.64
CA ASP A 284 45.69 -31.21 -33.63
C ASP A 284 46.64 -30.14 -34.18
N ASP A 285 47.94 -30.30 -33.91
CA ASP A 285 49.00 -29.33 -34.13
C ASP A 285 49.34 -29.05 -35.62
N GLY A 286 48.58 -29.63 -36.57
CA GLY A 286 48.75 -29.43 -38.01
C GLY A 286 49.84 -30.26 -38.67
#